data_AF-A0A2P6SQI6-F1
#
_entry.id   AF-A0A2P6SQI6-F1
#
_cell.length_a   1.000
_cell.length_b   1.000
_cell.length_c   1.000
_cell.angle_alpha   90.00
_cell.angle_beta   90.00
_cell.angle_gamma   90.00
#
_symmetry.space_group_name_H-M   'P 1'
#
loop_
_entity.id
_entity.type
_entity.pdbx_description
1 polymer ?
#
loop_
_entity_poly.entity_id
_entity_poly.type
_entity_poly.pdbx_seq_one_letter_code
_entity_poly.pdbx_strand_id
1 'polypeptide(L)'
;MLIDSGVNLRIVQTNHIFFFFFFFFFFCGQNSKIVLFFFFVDQDELLWAAAWLHRATDDKSYLDYLGQAGNTGGARTEFSWDDKFVGAQVLVAKAEQFICSCIQKGNSNVKKTPGGLLWFLPFNNLQYTTTATLIATVYSEYLSPKRASIQCSGGIVQSSALLDLARSQVDYILGSNPNGMSYMVGFGSKYPTQVHHRGASIVSIKKDPSPVACQAGFDAWFNMNAPNPNVLDGAIVGGPNDSDGYTDSRSNFQMAEAATVNTAPLVGVLAKLA
;
A
#
# COMPACT_ATOMS: atom_id res chain seq x y z
N MET A 1 14.55 -13.54 -5.85
CA MET A 1 13.63 -14.07 -4.82
C MET A 1 13.37 -15.53 -5.15
N LEU A 2 14.07 -16.45 -4.48
CA LEU A 2 13.79 -17.89 -4.59
C LEU A 2 12.57 -18.17 -3.71
N ILE A 3 11.39 -18.16 -4.34
CA ILE A 3 10.18 -18.69 -3.71
C ILE A 3 10.33 -20.21 -3.76
N ASP A 4 10.32 -20.85 -2.59
CA ASP A 4 10.39 -22.31 -2.44
C ASP A 4 9.27 -22.98 -3.27
N SER A 5 9.65 -23.76 -4.27
CA SER A 5 8.75 -24.49 -5.16
C SER A 5 7.83 -25.47 -4.41
N GLY A 6 8.25 -25.97 -3.24
CA GLY A 6 7.45 -26.87 -2.41
C GLY A 6 6.30 -26.18 -1.67
N VAL A 7 6.47 -24.91 -1.28
CA VAL A 7 5.42 -24.10 -0.64
C VAL A 7 4.42 -23.59 -1.68
N ASN A 8 4.92 -23.22 -2.87
CA ASN A 8 4.08 -22.77 -3.99
C ASN A 8 3.13 -23.88 -4.46
N LEU A 9 3.65 -25.11 -4.64
CA LEU A 9 2.81 -26.27 -4.94
C LEU A 9 1.78 -26.51 -3.84
N ARG A 10 2.13 -26.41 -2.55
CA ARG A 10 1.18 -26.62 -1.46
C ARG A 10 0.09 -25.55 -1.43
N ILE A 11 0.39 -24.26 -1.57
CA ILE A 11 -0.61 -23.17 -1.54
C ILE A 11 -1.61 -23.31 -2.70
N VAL A 12 -1.13 -23.70 -3.88
CA VAL A 12 -1.97 -23.94 -5.07
C VAL A 12 -2.74 -25.28 -4.97
N GLN A 13 -2.10 -26.35 -4.49
CA GLN A 13 -2.68 -27.70 -4.40
C GLN A 13 -3.59 -27.94 -3.19
N THR A 14 -3.44 -27.22 -2.07
CA THR A 14 -4.33 -27.39 -0.90
C THR A 14 -5.72 -26.80 -1.10
N ASN A 15 -6.09 -26.40 -2.32
CA ASN A 15 -7.40 -25.82 -2.62
C ASN A 15 -7.73 -24.58 -1.78
N HIS A 16 -6.83 -23.97 -0.99
CA HIS A 16 -7.23 -22.85 -0.13
C HIS A 16 -7.57 -21.59 -0.95
N ILE A 17 -6.75 -21.21 -1.93
CA ILE A 17 -7.06 -20.07 -2.83
C ILE A 17 -8.24 -20.41 -3.75
N PHE A 18 -8.26 -21.64 -4.30
CA PHE A 18 -9.37 -22.13 -5.12
C PHE A 18 -10.69 -22.18 -4.35
N PHE A 19 -10.68 -22.61 -3.09
CA PHE A 19 -11.87 -22.71 -2.23
C PHE A 19 -12.37 -21.33 -1.85
N PHE A 20 -11.49 -20.36 -1.54
CA PHE A 20 -11.93 -18.98 -1.34
C PHE A 20 -12.55 -18.42 -2.64
N PHE A 21 -11.90 -18.57 -3.79
CA PHE A 21 -12.43 -18.08 -5.08
C PHE A 21 -13.76 -18.75 -5.47
N PHE A 22 -13.89 -20.08 -5.33
CA PHE A 22 -15.12 -20.84 -5.63
C PHE A 22 -16.24 -20.60 -4.61
N PHE A 23 -15.92 -20.52 -3.32
CA PHE A 23 -16.91 -20.23 -2.27
C PHE A 23 -17.55 -18.86 -2.49
N PHE A 24 -16.77 -17.87 -2.92
CA PHE A 24 -17.30 -16.55 -3.26
C PHE A 24 -18.06 -16.51 -4.58
N PHE A 25 -17.67 -17.29 -5.59
CA PHE A 25 -18.39 -17.35 -6.87
C PHE A 25 -19.80 -17.96 -6.74
N PHE A 26 -20.00 -18.91 -5.81
CA PHE A 26 -21.28 -19.63 -5.64
C PHE A 26 -22.28 -18.95 -4.68
N PHE A 27 -21.85 -18.06 -3.79
CA PHE A 27 -22.71 -17.47 -2.74
C PHE A 27 -23.24 -16.05 -3.01
N CYS A 28 -23.04 -15.49 -4.22
CA CYS A 28 -23.64 -14.22 -4.66
C CYS A 28 -25.17 -14.34 -4.89
N GLY A 29 -25.88 -15.06 -4.02
CA GLY A 29 -27.26 -15.50 -4.22
C GLY A 29 -28.20 -15.46 -3.02
N GLN A 30 -27.77 -15.36 -1.75
CA GLN A 30 -28.75 -15.28 -0.64
C GLN A 30 -28.33 -14.44 0.59
N ASN A 31 -29.30 -13.66 1.07
CA ASN A 31 -29.31 -12.80 2.27
C ASN A 31 -29.06 -13.56 3.59
N SER A 32 -28.22 -13.02 4.50
CA SER A 32 -28.62 -12.48 5.82
C SER A 32 -27.47 -12.37 6.86
N LYS A 33 -27.29 -11.14 7.38
CA LYS A 33 -26.93 -10.69 8.75
C LYS A 33 -25.81 -11.41 9.56
N ILE A 34 -24.59 -10.85 9.53
CA ILE A 34 -23.63 -10.74 10.66
C ILE A 34 -22.89 -9.39 10.52
N VAL A 35 -22.98 -8.51 11.53
CA VAL A 35 -22.32 -7.19 11.54
C VAL A 35 -21.00 -7.27 12.33
N LEU A 36 -19.90 -7.49 11.60
CA LEU A 36 -18.57 -6.87 11.73
C LEU A 36 -17.71 -7.47 10.59
N PHE A 37 -17.26 -6.64 9.63
CA PHE A 37 -16.73 -7.03 8.32
C PHE A 37 -17.74 -7.77 7.41
N PHE A 38 -18.69 -7.02 6.84
CA PHE A 38 -19.35 -7.47 5.62
C PHE A 38 -18.33 -7.36 4.47
N PHE A 39 -17.69 -8.47 4.11
CA PHE A 39 -17.07 -8.60 2.79
C PHE A 39 -18.20 -8.72 1.76
N PHE A 40 -18.61 -7.59 1.17
CA PHE A 40 -18.99 -7.65 -0.23
C PHE A 40 -17.68 -7.96 -0.96
N VAL A 41 -17.59 -9.09 -1.65
CA VAL A 41 -16.44 -9.30 -2.54
C VAL A 41 -16.73 -8.43 -3.75
N ASP A 42 -16.16 -7.24 -3.73
CA ASP A 42 -16.29 -6.29 -4.81
C ASP A 42 -15.54 -6.80 -6.05
N GLN A 43 -15.89 -6.26 -7.21
CA GLN A 43 -15.40 -6.83 -8.48
C GLN A 43 -13.88 -6.71 -8.62
N ASP A 44 -13.26 -5.73 -7.98
CA ASP A 44 -11.82 -5.56 -8.00
C ASP A 44 -11.07 -6.65 -7.25
N GLU A 45 -11.58 -7.19 -6.13
CA GLU A 45 -10.98 -8.36 -5.49
C GLU A 45 -11.02 -9.59 -6.39
N LEU A 46 -12.12 -9.80 -7.12
CA LEU A 46 -12.24 -10.92 -8.06
C LEU A 46 -11.23 -10.81 -9.20
N LEU A 47 -11.09 -9.60 -9.78
CA LEU A 47 -10.12 -9.36 -10.84
C LEU A 47 -8.69 -9.50 -10.34
N TRP A 48 -8.40 -8.99 -9.13
CA TRP A 48 -7.09 -9.14 -8.52
C TRP A 48 -6.75 -10.62 -8.26
N ALA A 49 -7.69 -11.37 -7.71
CA ALA A 49 -7.54 -12.81 -7.47
C ALA A 49 -7.35 -13.58 -8.78
N ALA A 50 -8.15 -13.31 -9.81
CA ALA A 50 -8.02 -13.95 -11.11
C ALA A 50 -6.65 -13.68 -11.75
N ALA A 51 -6.14 -12.45 -11.65
CA ALA A 51 -4.83 -12.10 -12.17
C ALA A 51 -3.68 -12.83 -11.45
N TRP A 52 -3.75 -12.97 -10.12
CA TRP A 52 -2.78 -13.77 -9.37
C TRP A 52 -2.89 -15.26 -9.66
N LEU A 53 -4.11 -15.79 -9.76
CA LEU A 53 -4.35 -17.19 -10.11
C LEU A 53 -3.78 -17.51 -11.49
N HIS A 54 -4.08 -16.70 -12.50
CA HIS A 54 -3.47 -16.84 -13.83
C HIS A 54 -1.94 -16.87 -13.74
N ARG A 55 -1.34 -15.93 -12.99
CA ARG A 55 0.12 -15.85 -12.84
C ARG A 55 0.72 -17.08 -12.15
N ALA A 56 -0.01 -17.70 -11.23
CA ALA A 56 0.44 -18.86 -10.45
C ALA A 56 0.24 -20.19 -11.19
N THR A 57 -0.84 -20.33 -11.97
CA THR A 57 -1.23 -21.61 -12.59
C THR A 57 -0.99 -21.66 -14.10
N ASP A 58 -0.80 -20.52 -14.76
CA ASP A 58 -0.80 -20.37 -16.23
C ASP A 58 -2.12 -20.80 -16.89
N ASP A 59 -3.20 -20.94 -16.10
CA ASP A 59 -4.52 -21.30 -16.61
C ASP A 59 -5.16 -20.09 -17.31
N LYS A 60 -5.50 -20.28 -18.59
CA LYS A 60 -6.05 -19.24 -19.47
C LYS A 60 -7.48 -18.84 -19.10
N SER A 61 -8.23 -19.70 -18.40
CA SER A 61 -9.60 -19.37 -17.98
C SER A 61 -9.67 -18.11 -17.12
N TYR A 62 -8.66 -17.88 -16.27
CA TYR A 62 -8.54 -16.65 -15.48
C TYR A 62 -8.20 -15.42 -16.33
N LEU A 63 -7.38 -15.58 -17.37
CA LEU A 63 -7.08 -14.50 -18.31
C LEU A 63 -8.31 -14.15 -19.15
N ASP A 64 -9.07 -15.16 -19.58
CA ASP A 64 -10.33 -14.98 -20.30
C ASP A 64 -11.34 -14.26 -19.42
N TYR A 65 -11.43 -14.60 -18.13
CA TYR A 65 -12.25 -13.88 -17.16
C TYR A 65 -11.88 -12.39 -17.07
N LEU A 66 -10.57 -12.06 -16.99
CA LEU A 66 -10.10 -10.68 -16.99
C LEU A 66 -10.44 -9.93 -18.28
N GLY A 67 -10.40 -10.62 -19.43
CA GLY A 67 -10.72 -10.07 -20.74
C GLY A 67 -12.21 -9.87 -20.99
N GLN A 68 -13.05 -10.73 -20.41
CA GLN A 68 -14.51 -10.73 -20.55
C GLN A 68 -15.22 -9.94 -19.43
N ALA A 69 -14.51 -9.54 -18.38
CA ALA A 69 -15.06 -8.74 -17.30
C ALA A 69 -15.67 -7.43 -17.85
N GLY A 70 -16.99 -7.29 -17.73
CA GLY A 70 -17.73 -6.12 -18.23
C GLY A 70 -17.37 -4.80 -17.53
N ASN A 71 -16.70 -4.88 -16.38
CA ASN A 71 -16.17 -3.74 -15.64
C ASN A 71 -14.77 -4.07 -15.13
N THR A 72 -13.78 -3.34 -15.64
CA THR A 72 -12.37 -3.44 -15.21
C THR A 72 -11.97 -2.28 -14.30
N GLY A 73 -12.96 -1.58 -13.72
CA GLY A 73 -12.79 -0.43 -12.83
C GLY A 73 -12.68 0.92 -13.53
N GLY A 74 -12.40 0.92 -14.84
CA GLY A 74 -12.16 2.14 -15.59
C GLY A 74 -10.96 2.92 -15.06
N ALA A 75 -10.97 4.24 -15.28
CA ALA A 75 -9.98 5.16 -14.73
C ALA A 75 -10.06 5.20 -13.21
N ARG A 76 -8.98 4.83 -12.50
CA ARG A 76 -8.89 4.93 -11.04
C ARG A 76 -7.87 5.97 -10.62
N THR A 77 -8.09 6.53 -9.44
CA THR A 77 -7.25 7.57 -8.83
C THR A 77 -6.38 7.06 -7.69
N GLU A 78 -6.57 5.81 -7.25
CA GLU A 78 -5.81 5.19 -6.17
C GLU A 78 -5.69 3.67 -6.33
N PHE A 79 -4.69 3.10 -5.66
CA PHE A 79 -4.57 1.66 -5.39
C PHE A 79 -4.45 1.51 -3.88
N SER A 80 -5.33 0.72 -3.25
CA SER A 80 -5.40 0.64 -1.80
C SER A 80 -5.84 -0.75 -1.32
N TRP A 81 -5.97 -0.91 0.00
CA TRP A 81 -6.51 -2.13 0.59
C TRP A 81 -8.01 -2.31 0.31
N ASP A 82 -8.70 -1.26 -0.11
CA ASP A 82 -10.13 -1.24 -0.45
C ASP A 82 -10.33 -1.36 -1.96
N ASP A 83 -9.49 -0.71 -2.78
CA ASP A 83 -9.59 -0.72 -4.25
C ASP A 83 -8.36 -1.37 -4.94
N LYS A 84 -8.59 -2.52 -5.60
CA LYS A 84 -7.55 -3.33 -6.25
C LYS A 84 -7.58 -3.24 -7.77
N PHE A 85 -8.44 -2.41 -8.37
CA PHE A 85 -8.57 -2.33 -9.83
C PHE A 85 -7.24 -1.96 -10.49
N VAL A 86 -6.52 -0.97 -9.97
CA VAL A 86 -5.21 -0.57 -10.51
C VAL A 86 -4.21 -1.72 -10.46
N GLY A 87 -4.19 -2.49 -9.35
CA GLY A 87 -3.34 -3.66 -9.21
C GLY A 87 -3.65 -4.70 -10.30
N ALA A 88 -4.92 -5.06 -10.46
CA ALA A 88 -5.36 -6.00 -11.49
C ALA A 88 -5.02 -5.48 -12.90
N GLN A 89 -5.23 -4.18 -13.15
CA GLN A 89 -4.90 -3.52 -14.40
C GLN A 89 -3.40 -3.57 -14.71
N VAL A 90 -2.50 -3.43 -13.73
CA VAL A 90 -1.05 -3.58 -13.95
C VAL A 90 -0.71 -4.96 -14.50
N LEU A 91 -1.33 -6.01 -13.95
CA LEU A 91 -1.08 -7.39 -14.38
C LEU A 91 -1.54 -7.66 -15.82
N VAL A 92 -2.50 -6.89 -16.32
CA VAL A 92 -2.95 -6.91 -17.73
C VAL A 92 -2.44 -5.70 -18.55
N ALA A 93 -1.44 -4.97 -18.04
CA ALA A 93 -0.81 -3.80 -18.66
C ALA A 93 -1.72 -2.59 -18.97
N LYS A 94 -2.86 -2.44 -18.29
CA LYS A 94 -3.86 -1.38 -18.49
C LYS A 94 -3.85 -0.23 -17.47
N ALA A 95 -2.80 -0.12 -16.64
CA ALA A 95 -2.72 0.89 -15.57
C ALA A 95 -2.15 2.27 -16.03
N GLU A 96 -2.02 2.50 -17.33
CA GLU A 96 -1.33 3.67 -17.90
C GLU A 96 -1.92 5.00 -17.43
N GLN A 97 -3.25 5.12 -17.34
CA GLN A 97 -3.89 6.36 -16.93
C GLN A 97 -3.51 6.79 -15.51
N PHE A 98 -3.57 5.85 -14.55
CA PHE A 98 -3.17 6.12 -13.17
C PHE A 98 -1.68 6.49 -13.07
N ILE A 99 -0.84 5.76 -13.82
CA ILE A 99 0.61 6.03 -13.87
C ILE A 99 0.88 7.43 -14.45
N CYS A 100 0.21 7.80 -15.54
CA CYS A 100 0.31 9.12 -16.14
C CYS A 100 -0.08 10.23 -15.14
N SER A 101 -1.15 10.03 -14.38
CA SER A 101 -1.57 10.96 -13.33
C SER A 101 -0.54 11.09 -12.20
N CYS A 102 0.10 9.99 -11.78
CA CYS A 102 1.15 10.03 -10.74
C CYS A 102 2.41 10.75 -11.21
N ILE A 103 2.85 10.51 -12.45
CA ILE A 103 4.04 11.15 -13.03
C ILE A 103 3.81 12.57 -13.57
N GLN A 104 2.65 13.16 -13.28
CA GLN A 104 2.30 14.53 -13.64
C GLN A 104 2.17 14.77 -15.16
N LYS A 105 1.82 13.73 -15.92
CA LYS A 105 1.60 13.80 -17.37
C LYS A 105 0.20 13.35 -17.79
N GLY A 106 -0.72 13.14 -16.84
CA GLY A 106 -2.12 12.83 -17.11
C GLY A 106 -2.98 14.07 -17.33
N ASN A 107 -4.25 13.85 -17.69
CA ASN A 107 -5.24 14.93 -17.79
C ASN A 107 -5.71 15.44 -16.42
N SER A 108 -5.66 14.58 -15.41
CA SER A 108 -6.00 14.90 -14.03
C SER A 108 -4.94 14.29 -13.13
N ASN A 109 -3.94 15.09 -12.75
CA ASN A 109 -2.77 14.62 -12.03
C ASN A 109 -3.06 14.46 -10.53
N VAL A 110 -2.39 13.50 -9.90
CA VAL A 110 -2.40 13.36 -8.44
C VAL A 110 -1.75 14.61 -7.85
N LYS A 111 -2.35 15.19 -6.81
CA LYS A 111 -1.78 16.35 -6.11
C LYS A 111 -0.38 15.99 -5.56
N LYS A 112 0.54 16.94 -5.63
CA LYS A 112 1.81 16.86 -4.92
C LYS A 112 1.87 17.92 -3.82
N THR A 113 2.46 17.57 -2.69
CA THR A 113 2.84 18.57 -1.68
C THR A 113 3.94 19.48 -2.24
N PRO A 114 4.19 20.67 -1.67
CA PRO A 114 5.33 21.50 -2.03
C PRO A 114 6.68 20.76 -2.01
N GLY A 115 6.87 19.82 -1.09
CA GLY A 115 8.04 18.95 -0.99
C GLY A 115 8.08 17.78 -1.98
N GLY A 116 7.05 17.60 -2.81
CA GLY A 116 7.04 16.63 -3.91
C GLY A 116 6.44 15.25 -3.59
N LEU A 117 5.83 15.07 -2.41
CA LEU A 117 5.12 13.85 -2.04
C LEU A 117 3.79 13.76 -2.80
N LEU A 118 3.46 12.58 -3.34
CA LEU A 118 2.13 12.31 -3.87
C LEU A 118 1.10 12.34 -2.73
N TRP A 119 0.04 13.13 -2.90
CA TRP A 119 -0.95 13.37 -1.86
C TRP A 119 -2.36 13.07 -2.37
N PHE A 120 -2.98 12.07 -1.76
CA PHE A 120 -4.26 11.50 -2.18
C PHE A 120 -5.37 11.90 -1.21
N LEU A 121 -5.19 11.58 0.07
CA LEU A 121 -6.20 11.77 1.11
C LEU A 121 -5.56 12.25 2.42
N PRO A 122 -6.30 12.98 3.27
CA PRO A 122 -5.76 13.55 4.51
C PRO A 122 -5.48 12.52 5.61
N PHE A 123 -6.13 11.37 5.56
CA PHE A 123 -5.93 10.31 6.55
C PHE A 123 -4.96 9.27 6.01
N ASN A 124 -3.85 9.06 6.71
CA ASN A 124 -2.90 7.99 6.43
C ASN A 124 -2.41 7.98 4.96
N ASN A 125 -2.03 9.15 4.45
CA ASN A 125 -1.70 9.36 3.02
C ASN A 125 -0.60 8.42 2.50
N LEU A 126 0.39 8.08 3.35
CA LEU A 126 1.50 7.24 2.92
C LEU A 126 1.08 5.84 2.49
N GLN A 127 -0.09 5.33 2.88
CA GLN A 127 -0.61 4.07 2.31
C GLN A 127 -0.81 4.16 0.80
N TYR A 128 -1.32 5.29 0.30
CA TYR A 128 -1.58 5.50 -1.13
C TYR A 128 -0.29 5.86 -1.87
N THR A 129 0.61 6.57 -1.19
CA THR A 129 1.92 6.89 -1.75
C THR A 129 2.74 5.62 -1.97
N THR A 130 2.83 4.73 -0.98
CA THR A 130 3.64 3.53 -1.09
C THR A 130 3.05 2.54 -2.10
N THR A 131 1.73 2.42 -2.21
CA THR A 131 1.08 1.63 -3.26
C THR A 131 1.32 2.23 -4.66
N ALA A 132 1.16 3.54 -4.85
CA ALA A 132 1.45 4.20 -6.13
C ALA A 132 2.93 4.02 -6.53
N THR A 133 3.83 4.12 -5.56
CA THR A 133 5.28 3.89 -5.73
C THR A 133 5.56 2.45 -6.16
N LEU A 134 4.88 1.46 -5.56
CA LEU A 134 4.96 0.05 -5.96
C LEU A 134 4.49 -0.14 -7.40
N ILE A 135 3.34 0.45 -7.77
CA ILE A 135 2.80 0.37 -9.13
C ILE A 135 3.77 0.95 -10.16
N ALA A 136 4.33 2.14 -9.90
CA ALA A 136 5.34 2.74 -10.77
C ALA A 136 6.57 1.85 -10.93
N THR A 137 7.04 1.25 -9.82
CA THR A 137 8.20 0.35 -9.79
C THR A 137 7.94 -0.91 -10.62
N VAL A 138 6.82 -1.59 -10.39
CA VAL A 138 6.45 -2.82 -11.12
C VAL A 138 6.25 -2.54 -12.61
N TYR A 139 5.60 -1.43 -12.95
CA TYR A 139 5.35 -1.09 -14.35
C TYR A 139 6.63 -0.67 -15.08
N SER A 140 7.57 0.00 -14.40
CA SER A 140 8.92 0.23 -14.91
C SER A 140 9.61 -1.08 -15.31
N GLU A 141 9.57 -2.08 -14.43
CA GLU A 141 10.14 -3.40 -14.67
C GLU A 141 9.43 -4.15 -15.81
N TYR A 142 8.13 -3.95 -15.96
CA TYR A 142 7.37 -4.52 -17.08
C TYR A 142 7.79 -3.93 -18.43
N LEU A 143 8.02 -2.63 -18.50
CA LEU A 143 8.36 -1.91 -19.74
C LEU A 143 9.82 -2.06 -20.16
N SER A 144 10.75 -2.09 -19.19
CA SER A 144 12.19 -2.02 -19.44
C SER A 144 12.71 -3.11 -20.39
N PRO A 145 12.42 -4.42 -20.19
CA PRO A 145 12.87 -5.47 -21.11
C PRO A 145 12.24 -5.37 -22.51
N LYS A 146 11.04 -4.80 -22.59
CA LYS A 146 10.30 -4.62 -23.86
C LYS A 146 10.73 -3.38 -24.62
N ARG A 147 11.56 -2.51 -24.03
CA ARG A 147 11.89 -1.17 -24.55
C ARG A 147 10.63 -0.38 -24.94
N ALA A 148 9.57 -0.57 -24.15
CA ALA A 148 8.29 0.05 -24.35
C ALA A 148 8.18 1.34 -23.53
N SER A 149 7.26 2.21 -23.94
CA SER A 149 6.97 3.49 -23.28
C SER A 149 5.47 3.68 -23.15
N ILE A 150 5.05 4.49 -22.18
CA ILE A 150 3.65 4.90 -22.02
C ILE A 150 3.43 6.21 -22.76
N GLN A 151 2.32 6.31 -23.50
CA GLN A 151 1.89 7.57 -24.10
C GLN A 151 0.88 8.26 -23.20
N CYS A 152 1.34 9.27 -22.46
CA CYS A 152 0.47 10.13 -21.66
C CYS A 152 0.06 11.38 -22.45
N SER A 153 -0.98 12.10 -22.00
CA SER A 153 -1.38 13.36 -22.64
C SER A 153 -0.31 14.45 -22.54
N GLY A 154 0.44 14.47 -21.44
CA GLY A 154 1.62 15.31 -21.24
C GLY A 154 2.91 14.79 -21.91
N GLY A 155 2.81 13.77 -22.77
CA GLY A 155 3.90 13.23 -23.57
C GLY A 155 4.40 11.84 -23.15
N ILE A 156 5.42 11.36 -23.86
CA ILE A 156 5.96 10.01 -23.69
C ILE A 156 6.63 9.86 -22.31
N VAL A 157 6.40 8.70 -21.68
CA VAL A 157 7.01 8.29 -20.41
C VAL A 157 7.80 7.00 -20.62
N GLN A 158 9.09 7.06 -20.31
CA GLN A 158 9.98 5.90 -20.33
C GLN A 158 9.96 5.19 -18.98
N SER A 159 10.37 3.91 -18.97
CA SER A 159 10.53 3.13 -17.73
C SER A 159 11.41 3.84 -16.70
N SER A 160 12.50 4.48 -17.13
CA SER A 160 13.40 5.23 -16.23
C SER A 160 12.68 6.31 -15.44
N ALA A 161 11.76 7.05 -16.06
CA ALA A 161 11.02 8.11 -15.40
C ALA A 161 10.07 7.58 -14.32
N LEU A 162 9.52 6.37 -14.50
CA LEU A 162 8.73 5.68 -13.47
C LEU A 162 9.60 5.25 -12.28
N LEU A 163 10.82 4.78 -12.56
CA LEU A 163 11.77 4.43 -11.51
C LEU A 163 12.28 5.68 -10.75
N ASP A 164 12.48 6.80 -11.44
CA ASP A 164 12.85 8.08 -10.83
C ASP A 164 11.73 8.61 -9.92
N LEU A 165 10.47 8.47 -10.35
CA LEU A 165 9.33 8.75 -9.48
C LEU A 165 9.38 7.86 -8.23
N ALA A 166 9.59 6.56 -8.39
CA ALA A 166 9.66 5.64 -7.25
C ALA A 166 10.77 6.01 -6.26
N ARG A 167 11.98 6.30 -6.77
CA ARG A 167 13.12 6.77 -5.97
C ARG A 167 12.77 8.04 -5.20
N SER A 168 12.20 9.05 -5.87
CA SER A 168 11.86 10.32 -5.20
C SER A 168 10.83 10.16 -4.08
N GLN A 169 9.85 9.26 -4.22
CA GLN A 169 8.89 8.99 -3.14
C GLN A 169 9.55 8.22 -1.97
N VAL A 170 10.43 7.25 -2.26
CA VAL A 170 11.21 6.56 -1.21
C VAL A 170 12.12 7.53 -0.48
N ASP A 171 12.86 8.36 -1.21
CA ASP A 171 13.76 9.36 -0.64
C ASP A 171 12.98 10.33 0.25
N TYR A 172 11.80 10.81 -0.21
CA TYR A 172 10.93 11.64 0.62
C TYR A 172 10.52 10.93 1.91
N ILE A 173 10.05 9.68 1.83
CA ILE A 173 9.64 8.88 3.00
C ILE A 173 10.81 8.69 3.98
N LEU A 174 12.03 8.53 3.48
CA LEU A 174 13.21 8.23 4.29
C LEU A 174 13.98 9.47 4.78
N GLY A 175 13.61 10.68 4.35
CA GLY A 175 14.12 11.92 4.94
C GLY A 175 14.37 13.09 4.00
N SER A 176 14.33 12.88 2.68
CA SER A 176 14.50 13.94 1.67
C SER A 176 13.22 14.75 1.50
N ASN A 177 12.80 15.42 2.57
CA ASN A 177 11.60 16.23 2.64
C ASN A 177 11.86 17.53 3.43
N PRO A 178 10.95 18.52 3.40
CA PRO A 178 11.16 19.81 4.08
C PRO A 178 11.42 19.72 5.59
N ASN A 179 10.99 18.64 6.25
CA ASN A 179 11.22 18.44 7.69
C ASN A 179 12.55 17.74 8.01
N GLY A 180 13.28 17.24 6.99
CA GLY A 180 14.48 16.42 7.17
C GLY A 180 14.24 15.22 8.08
N MET A 181 13.05 14.61 8.00
CA MET A 181 12.57 13.57 8.92
C MET A 181 12.20 12.31 8.14
N SER A 182 12.66 11.15 8.59
CA SER A 182 12.15 9.87 8.10
C SER A 182 10.74 9.64 8.64
N TYR A 183 9.81 9.27 7.77
CA TYR A 183 8.49 8.76 8.15
C TYR A 183 8.49 7.24 8.38
N MET A 184 9.65 6.58 8.23
CA MET A 184 9.90 5.23 8.71
C MET A 184 10.50 5.29 10.12
N VAL A 185 9.78 4.71 11.07
CA VAL A 185 10.13 4.68 12.49
C VAL A 185 11.44 3.90 12.69
N GLY A 186 12.35 4.46 13.48
CA GLY A 186 13.67 3.85 13.76
C GLY A 186 14.71 4.04 12.66
N PHE A 187 14.36 4.71 11.55
CA PHE A 187 15.29 4.97 10.44
C PHE A 187 15.75 6.44 10.42
N GLY A 188 17.06 6.65 10.19
CA GLY A 188 17.66 7.98 10.14
C GLY A 188 17.82 8.65 11.52
N SER A 189 18.28 9.90 11.54
CA SER A 189 18.54 10.65 12.79
C SER A 189 17.31 11.34 13.38
N LYS A 190 16.22 11.45 12.61
CA LYS A 190 14.96 12.10 13.01
C LYS A 190 13.78 11.32 12.44
N TYR A 191 12.94 10.77 13.30
CA TYR A 191 11.77 9.96 12.95
C TYR A 191 10.64 10.10 14.00
N PRO A 192 9.38 9.73 13.69
CA PRO A 192 8.27 9.75 14.63
C PRO A 192 8.53 8.92 15.89
N THR A 193 8.31 9.52 17.04
CA THR A 193 8.49 8.90 18.36
C THR A 193 7.18 8.67 19.10
N GLN A 194 6.09 9.32 18.66
CA GLN A 194 4.76 9.23 19.26
C GLN A 194 3.75 8.57 18.32
N VAL A 195 4.14 7.44 17.72
CA VAL A 195 3.30 6.63 16.82
C VAL A 195 2.00 6.20 17.52
N HIS A 196 0.86 6.31 16.82
CA HIS A 196 -0.44 5.82 17.30
C HIS A 196 -0.46 4.27 17.27
N HIS A 197 0.18 3.63 18.25
CA HIS A 197 0.24 2.18 18.33
C HIS A 197 0.31 1.71 19.78
N ARG A 198 -0.70 0.96 20.24
CA ARG A 198 -0.84 0.55 21.65
C ARG A 198 0.36 -0.22 22.18
N GLY A 199 0.87 -1.18 21.40
CA GLY A 199 2.05 -1.96 21.77
C GLY A 199 3.35 -1.15 21.75
N ALA A 200 3.37 0.01 21.08
CA ALA A 200 4.52 0.91 21.10
C ALA A 200 4.44 1.85 22.31
N SER A 201 3.24 2.36 22.61
CA SER A 201 3.00 3.35 23.66
C SER A 201 3.03 2.78 25.08
N ILE A 202 2.61 1.52 25.28
CA ILE A 202 2.57 0.88 26.60
C ILE A 202 3.89 0.15 26.84
N VAL A 203 4.45 0.23 28.05
CA VAL A 203 5.67 -0.46 28.44
C VAL A 203 5.62 -1.96 28.10
N SER A 204 6.74 -2.50 27.62
CA SER A 204 6.86 -3.94 27.35
C SER A 204 6.71 -4.77 28.64
N ILE A 205 6.02 -5.91 28.54
CA ILE A 205 5.93 -6.91 29.62
C ILE A 205 7.30 -7.41 30.10
N LYS A 206 8.34 -7.31 29.25
CA LYS A 206 9.73 -7.65 29.60
C LYS A 206 10.35 -6.64 30.57
N LYS A 207 9.89 -5.39 30.56
CA LYS A 207 10.38 -4.30 31.40
C LYS A 207 9.50 -4.12 32.65
N ASP A 208 8.19 -4.20 32.49
CA ASP A 208 7.22 -4.17 33.59
C ASP A 208 6.12 -5.20 33.32
N PRO A 209 6.05 -6.31 34.08
CA PRO A 209 5.05 -7.35 33.89
C PRO A 209 3.68 -7.00 34.48
N SER A 210 3.53 -5.83 35.13
CA SER A 210 2.28 -5.41 35.76
C SER A 210 1.15 -5.29 34.72
N PRO A 211 -0.03 -5.88 34.97
CA PRO A 211 -1.15 -5.76 34.04
C PRO A 211 -1.60 -4.31 33.85
N VAL A 212 -1.75 -3.88 32.60
CA VAL A 212 -2.32 -2.57 32.24
C VAL A 212 -3.76 -2.78 31.77
N ALA A 213 -4.73 -2.30 32.55
CA ALA A 213 -6.14 -2.30 32.15
C ALA A 213 -6.39 -1.32 30.98
N CYS A 214 -7.46 -1.53 30.21
CA CYS A 214 -7.76 -0.73 29.01
C CYS A 214 -7.74 0.79 29.28
N GLN A 215 -8.44 1.24 30.33
CA GLN A 215 -8.50 2.66 30.68
C GLN A 215 -7.16 3.19 31.21
N ALA A 216 -6.46 2.39 32.03
CA ALA A 216 -5.15 2.74 32.56
C ALA A 216 -4.10 2.96 31.45
N GLY A 217 -4.26 2.29 30.30
CA GLY A 217 -3.46 2.54 29.10
C GLY A 217 -3.60 3.98 28.57
N PHE A 218 -4.80 4.54 28.63
CA PHE A 218 -5.01 5.92 28.20
C PHE A 218 -4.39 6.92 29.18
N ASP A 219 -4.62 6.70 30.47
CA ASP A 219 -4.22 7.61 31.53
C ASP A 219 -2.70 7.65 31.71
N ALA A 220 -2.04 6.48 31.67
CA ALA A 220 -0.61 6.35 31.92
C ALA A 220 0.26 6.50 30.65
N TRP A 221 -0.25 6.16 29.46
CA TRP A 221 0.59 6.03 28.26
C TRP A 221 0.11 6.85 27.06
N PHE A 222 -1.16 6.76 26.68
CA PHE A 222 -1.65 7.41 25.46
C PHE A 222 -1.49 8.94 25.50
N ASN A 223 -1.92 9.56 26.61
CA ASN A 223 -1.91 11.02 26.79
C ASN A 223 -0.54 11.58 27.23
N MET A 224 0.46 10.73 27.46
CA MET A 224 1.77 11.15 27.94
C MET A 224 2.56 11.87 26.84
N ASN A 225 2.97 13.12 27.04
CA ASN A 225 3.81 13.83 26.07
C ASN A 225 5.30 13.42 26.21
N ALA A 226 5.60 12.18 25.83
CA ALA A 226 6.94 11.59 25.83
C ALA A 226 7.05 10.60 24.65
N PRO A 227 8.26 10.21 24.22
CA PRO A 227 8.45 9.12 23.25
C PRO A 227 7.79 7.81 23.69
N ASN A 228 7.37 6.99 22.73
CA ASN A 228 6.92 5.62 22.98
C ASN A 228 8.03 4.78 23.63
N PRO A 229 7.73 3.99 24.68
CA PRO A 229 8.72 3.14 25.34
C PRO A 229 9.26 2.02 24.45
N ASN A 230 8.51 1.59 23.44
CA ASN A 230 8.98 0.62 22.44
C ASN A 230 9.01 1.27 21.06
N VAL A 231 10.17 1.22 20.41
CA VAL A 231 10.34 1.69 19.02
C VAL A 231 9.72 0.65 18.09
N LEU A 232 8.89 1.10 17.16
CA LEU A 232 8.23 0.24 16.18
C LEU A 232 9.05 0.23 14.88
N ASP A 233 10.24 -0.36 14.92
CA ASP A 233 11.22 -0.30 13.84
C ASP A 233 10.64 -0.73 12.47
N GLY A 234 10.87 0.08 11.45
CA GLY A 234 10.42 -0.18 10.07
C GLY A 234 8.95 0.14 9.80
N ALA A 235 8.17 0.54 10.81
CA ALA A 235 6.81 0.99 10.59
C ALA A 235 6.78 2.33 9.85
N ILE A 236 5.86 2.46 8.90
CA ILE A 236 5.63 3.71 8.17
C ILE A 236 4.36 4.34 8.73
N VAL A 237 4.48 5.57 9.22
CA VAL A 237 3.32 6.33 9.73
C VAL A 237 2.45 6.86 8.58
N GLY A 238 1.34 7.52 8.87
CA GLY A 238 0.45 8.12 7.87
C GLY A 238 1.07 9.27 7.08
N GLY A 239 2.07 9.94 7.63
CA GLY A 239 2.86 10.98 6.96
C GLY A 239 2.27 12.39 7.11
N PRO A 240 2.79 13.37 6.36
CA PRO A 240 2.44 14.78 6.53
C PRO A 240 1.08 15.14 5.91
N ASN A 241 0.60 16.35 6.23
CA ASN A 241 -0.50 16.98 5.50
C ASN A 241 -0.08 17.41 4.08
N ASP A 242 -1.01 18.02 3.36
CA ASP A 242 -0.84 18.46 1.98
C ASP A 242 0.17 19.60 1.76
N SER A 243 0.70 20.16 2.85
CA SER A 243 1.66 21.25 2.90
C SER A 243 2.97 20.82 3.56
N ASP A 244 3.25 19.51 3.58
CA ASP A 244 4.44 18.89 4.19
C ASP A 244 4.51 19.05 5.73
N GLY A 245 3.47 19.54 6.40
CA GLY A 245 3.43 19.66 7.86
C GLY A 245 3.18 18.31 8.54
N TYR A 246 3.99 17.98 9.55
CA TYR A 246 3.83 16.77 10.35
C TYR A 246 3.86 17.07 11.86
N THR A 247 2.86 16.58 12.58
CA THR A 247 2.78 16.69 14.05
C THR A 247 2.92 15.31 14.67
N ASP A 248 4.05 15.05 15.34
CA ASP A 248 4.34 13.79 16.02
C ASP A 248 3.54 13.69 17.34
N SER A 249 2.32 13.19 17.24
CA SER A 249 1.41 13.00 18.38
C SER A 249 0.60 11.72 18.23
N ARG A 250 0.49 10.93 19.31
CA ARG A 250 -0.37 9.74 19.32
C ARG A 250 -1.82 10.09 19.08
N SER A 251 -2.31 11.26 19.50
CA SER A 251 -3.70 11.63 19.25
C SER A 251 -3.99 11.96 17.79
N ASN A 252 -2.93 12.26 17.01
CA ASN A 252 -3.03 12.56 15.59
C ASN A 252 -2.96 11.28 14.75
N PHE A 253 -3.96 10.43 14.87
CA PHE A 253 -4.07 9.19 14.11
C PHE A 253 -4.08 9.42 12.57
N GLN A 254 -4.40 10.62 12.08
CA GLN A 254 -4.32 10.90 10.65
C GLN A 254 -2.88 10.83 10.11
N MET A 255 -1.92 11.28 10.92
CA MET A 255 -0.51 11.35 10.53
C MET A 255 0.34 10.27 11.21
N ALA A 256 0.03 9.90 12.44
CA ALA A 256 0.85 9.03 13.29
C ALA A 256 0.39 7.56 13.29
N GLU A 257 -0.69 7.21 12.57
CA GLU A 257 -1.11 5.81 12.42
C GLU A 257 -0.06 5.02 11.64
N ALA A 258 0.38 3.91 12.22
CA ALA A 258 1.22 2.94 11.53
C ALA A 258 0.37 1.72 11.20
N ALA A 259 0.24 1.40 9.92
CA ALA A 259 -0.53 0.26 9.45
C ALA A 259 0.27 -0.61 8.49
N THR A 260 -0.08 -1.90 8.43
CA THR A 260 0.55 -2.86 7.51
C THR A 260 0.41 -2.44 6.05
N VAL A 261 -0.69 -1.79 5.69
CA VAL A 261 -0.94 -1.27 4.34
C VAL A 261 0.01 -0.13 3.94
N ASN A 262 0.60 0.58 4.90
CA ASN A 262 1.62 1.59 4.62
C ASN A 262 2.93 0.91 4.24
N THR A 263 3.35 -0.07 5.05
CA THR A 263 4.66 -0.73 4.94
C THR A 263 4.71 -1.77 3.83
N ALA A 264 3.67 -2.59 3.66
CA ALA A 264 3.70 -3.75 2.77
C ALA A 264 4.09 -3.42 1.31
N PRO A 265 3.55 -2.35 0.68
CA PRO A 265 3.96 -1.99 -0.67
C PRO A 265 5.41 -1.50 -0.75
N LEU A 266 5.86 -0.76 0.27
CA LEU A 266 7.22 -0.20 0.28
C LEU A 266 8.28 -1.28 0.38
N VAL A 267 8.01 -2.42 1.05
CA VAL A 267 8.95 -3.55 1.11
C VAL A 267 9.35 -4.02 -0.31
N GLY A 268 8.37 -4.15 -1.22
CA GLY A 268 8.64 -4.53 -2.60
C GLY A 268 9.44 -3.50 -3.38
N VAL A 269 9.19 -2.20 -3.12
CA VAL A 269 9.94 -1.10 -3.73
C VAL A 269 11.39 -1.09 -3.24
N LEU A 270 11.61 -1.17 -1.93
CA LEU A 270 12.96 -1.17 -1.35
C LEU A 270 13.78 -2.37 -1.84
N ALA A 271 13.16 -3.55 -1.97
CA ALA A 271 13.80 -4.73 -2.54
C ALA A 271 14.25 -4.52 -3.99
N LYS A 272 13.59 -3.64 -4.75
CA LYS A 272 13.98 -3.29 -6.13
C LYS A 272 15.07 -2.21 -6.18
N LEU A 273 15.10 -1.31 -5.20
CA LEU A 273 16.03 -0.17 -5.18
C LEU A 273 17.37 -0.48 -4.49
N ALA A 274 17.43 -1.54 -3.67
CA ALA A 274 18.64 -2.07 -3.04
C ALA A 274 19.60 -2.71 -4.07
#